data_AF-A0A147B7W1-F1
#
_entry.id   AF-A0A147B7W1-F1
#
_cell.length_a   1.000
_cell.length_b   1.000
_cell.length_c   1.000
_cell.angle_alpha   90.00
_cell.angle_beta   90.00
_cell.angle_gamma   90.00
#
_symmetry.space_group_name_H-M   'P 1'
#
loop_
_entity.id
_entity.type
_entity.pdbx_description
1 polymer ?
#
loop_
_entity_poly.entity_id
_entity_poly.type
_entity_poly.pdbx_seq_one_letter_code
_entity_poly.pdbx_strand_id
1 'polypeptide(L)'
;KLEVWEGLTTAIGQHDGGILMVVDTVHKVLRTDNVLDMLRTLVNKGQFYKDEAIKSIVGCIVMTRYNNRTYRVDDIDWTKNPQHTFQMKEAQISYIQYYKQQYEKTITDPNQPLLVCRPKERDIAVGRTENIYLIPELCFLTGLTDEIRSNFNIMKDLAQHMKLEPSKRVSKLREFMANMKRNPQIEKEMSQWGLRFSENLLEVDGRQVNPERVVFGGNQKAEVNRMTADFSREMRDKHMFKAMSLNSWVVVCPRKDMSKAQDFVRDLLIVGPPMGVRIAQPKMITLEDDRVQSYINSLRAVSSDVELLMAVFPNNRKDRYDGLKKCACVDMGLPTQVMLGRTLMNKNLKSVATKVAIQMNCKLGGEAWAVEIPLGGTMCVGYDTYHDSRQKGLSAGGFVASLNKSFT
;
A
#
# COMPACT_ATOMS: atom_id res chain seq x y z
N LYS A 1 7.58 -9.61 17.52
CA LYS A 1 8.74 -9.89 16.62
C LYS A 1 8.21 -10.34 15.25
N LEU A 2 9.04 -10.38 14.19
CA LEU A 2 8.62 -10.82 12.85
C LEU A 2 9.42 -12.04 12.41
N GLU A 3 8.77 -12.90 11.64
CA GLU A 3 9.32 -14.11 11.06
C GLU A 3 9.04 -14.08 9.55
N VAL A 4 10.03 -14.44 8.73
CA VAL A 4 9.91 -14.44 7.26
C VAL A 4 10.06 -15.88 6.79
N TRP A 5 9.01 -16.41 6.18
CA TRP A 5 9.04 -17.73 5.55
C TRP A 5 9.33 -17.57 4.07
N GLU A 6 10.40 -18.22 3.60
CA GLU A 6 10.68 -18.34 2.18
C GLU A 6 9.82 -19.45 1.57
N GLY A 7 9.32 -19.21 0.36
CA GLY A 7 8.54 -20.17 -0.38
C GLY A 7 8.60 -19.92 -1.87
N LEU A 8 7.86 -20.74 -2.61
CA LEU A 8 7.74 -20.64 -4.06
C LEU A 8 6.25 -20.60 -4.42
N THR A 9 5.89 -19.74 -5.36
CA THR A 9 4.61 -19.82 -6.06
C THR A 9 4.83 -20.53 -7.37
N THR A 10 4.03 -21.57 -7.61
CA THR A 10 4.07 -22.35 -8.83
C THR A 10 2.72 -22.27 -9.53
N ALA A 11 2.75 -22.09 -10.85
CA ALA A 11 1.56 -22.13 -11.69
C ALA A 11 1.93 -22.85 -13.00
N ILE A 12 1.09 -23.79 -13.44
CA ILE A 12 1.26 -24.46 -14.72
C ILE A 12 0.12 -24.01 -15.62
N GLY A 13 0.45 -23.60 -16.84
CA GLY A 13 -0.52 -23.12 -17.82
C GLY A 13 -0.05 -23.39 -19.23
N GLN A 14 -1.01 -23.33 -20.16
CA GLN A 14 -0.70 -23.29 -21.58
C GLN A 14 -0.32 -21.85 -21.94
N HIS A 15 0.82 -21.68 -22.59
CA HIS A 15 1.32 -20.40 -23.08
C HIS A 15 1.75 -20.55 -24.55
N ASP A 16 2.06 -19.43 -25.19
CA ASP A 16 2.74 -19.43 -26.48
C ASP A 16 4.09 -20.14 -26.34
N GLY A 17 4.29 -21.22 -27.10
CA GLY A 17 5.47 -22.08 -26.97
C GLY A 17 5.27 -23.35 -26.14
N GLY A 18 4.08 -23.59 -25.57
CA GLY A 18 3.70 -24.88 -24.97
C GLY A 18 3.21 -24.79 -23.53
N ILE A 19 3.27 -25.92 -22.82
CA ILE A 19 2.93 -26.00 -21.40
C ILE A 19 4.12 -25.49 -20.60
N LEU A 20 3.95 -24.37 -19.89
CA LEU A 20 4.99 -23.77 -19.07
C LEU A 20 4.63 -23.83 -17.59
N MET A 21 5.66 -24.00 -16.76
CA MET A 21 5.56 -23.84 -15.31
C MET A 21 6.23 -22.53 -14.92
N VAL A 22 5.43 -21.58 -14.43
CA VAL A 22 5.92 -20.33 -13.85
C VAL A 22 6.25 -20.59 -12.38
N VAL A 23 7.47 -20.24 -11.99
CA VAL A 23 7.94 -20.35 -10.61
C VAL A 23 8.49 -19.00 -10.18
N ASP A 24 8.01 -18.48 -9.05
CA ASP A 24 8.58 -17.29 -8.44
C ASP A 24 8.84 -17.50 -6.95
N THR A 25 9.84 -16.78 -6.46
CA THR A 25 10.21 -16.75 -5.05
C THR A 25 9.30 -15.82 -4.28
N VAL A 26 8.61 -16.35 -3.28
CA VAL A 26 7.70 -15.57 -2.43
C VAL A 26 8.16 -15.61 -0.98
N HIS A 27 7.82 -14.54 -0.26
CA HIS A 27 8.13 -14.41 1.15
C HIS A 27 6.82 -14.16 1.90
N LYS A 28 6.53 -14.98 2.90
CA LYS A 28 5.39 -14.78 3.78
C LYS A 28 5.87 -14.21 5.11
N VAL A 29 5.50 -12.96 5.37
CA VAL A 29 5.82 -12.32 6.66
C VAL A 29 4.75 -12.70 7.68
N LEU A 30 5.20 -13.23 8.80
CA LEU A 30 4.40 -13.67 9.92
C LEU A 30 4.77 -12.87 11.16
N ARG A 31 3.76 -12.53 11.95
CA ARG A 31 3.98 -11.98 13.28
C ARG A 31 4.22 -13.13 14.25
N THR A 32 5.14 -12.92 15.19
CA THR A 32 5.37 -13.88 16.29
C THR A 32 4.29 -13.80 17.34
N ASP A 33 3.60 -12.67 17.42
CA ASP A 33 2.60 -12.42 18.44
C ASP A 33 1.26 -12.97 17.95
N ASN A 34 0.56 -13.73 18.79
CA ASN A 34 -0.74 -14.29 18.43
C ASN A 34 -1.84 -13.23 18.56
N VAL A 35 -3.05 -13.55 18.10
CA VAL A 35 -4.19 -12.61 18.17
C VAL A 35 -4.60 -12.34 19.64
N LEU A 36 -4.42 -13.31 20.54
CA LEU A 36 -4.72 -13.14 21.97
C LEU A 36 -3.82 -12.08 22.62
N ASP A 37 -2.52 -12.07 22.33
CA ASP A 37 -1.56 -11.08 22.84
C ASP A 37 -1.93 -9.66 22.39
N MET A 38 -2.41 -9.55 21.14
CA MET A 38 -2.92 -8.28 20.61
C MET A 38 -4.19 -7.84 21.33
N LEU A 39 -5.14 -8.75 21.57
CA LEU A 39 -6.35 -8.45 22.34
C LEU A 39 -6.02 -7.99 23.76
N ARG A 40 -5.10 -8.68 24.45
CA ARG A 40 -4.63 -8.29 25.80
C ARG A 40 -4.01 -6.89 25.80
N THR A 41 -3.23 -6.56 24.77
CA THR A 41 -2.64 -5.22 24.63
C THR A 41 -3.72 -4.13 24.45
N LEU A 42 -4.82 -4.42 23.75
CA LEU A 42 -5.93 -3.48 23.57
C LEU A 42 -6.77 -3.33 24.84
N VAL A 43 -7.00 -4.41 25.58
CA VAL A 43 -7.69 -4.36 26.88
C VAL A 43 -6.98 -3.38 27.84
N ASN A 44 -5.65 -3.40 27.86
CA ASN A 44 -4.85 -2.49 28.68
C ASN A 44 -4.96 -1.01 28.27
N LYS A 45 -5.47 -0.70 27.06
CA LYS A 45 -5.58 0.68 26.55
C LYS A 45 -6.91 1.38 26.91
N GLY A 46 -7.93 0.68 27.39
CA GLY A 46 -9.14 1.31 27.93
C GLY A 46 -10.46 0.57 27.69
N GLN A 47 -11.56 1.20 28.08
CA GLN A 47 -12.90 0.58 28.11
C GLN A 47 -13.50 0.25 26.72
N PHE A 48 -13.08 0.93 25.65
CA PHE A 48 -13.57 0.69 24.27
C PHE A 48 -12.73 -0.33 23.48
N TYR A 49 -12.01 -1.22 24.17
CA TYR A 49 -11.09 -2.16 23.52
C TYR A 49 -11.76 -3.10 22.51
N LYS A 50 -13.06 -3.42 22.68
CA LYS A 50 -13.79 -4.29 21.74
C LYS A 50 -13.93 -3.65 20.36
N ASP A 51 -14.24 -2.36 20.30
CA ASP A 51 -14.35 -1.62 19.04
C ASP A 51 -12.99 -1.47 18.36
N GLU A 52 -11.93 -1.24 19.15
CA GLU A 52 -10.56 -1.21 18.63
C GLU A 52 -10.09 -2.58 18.13
N ALA A 53 -10.47 -3.65 18.81
CA ALA A 53 -10.16 -5.03 18.42
C ALA A 53 -10.83 -5.38 17.09
N ILE A 54 -12.12 -5.05 16.94
CA ILE A 54 -12.84 -5.23 15.67
C ILE A 54 -12.13 -4.47 14.56
N LYS A 55 -11.83 -3.17 14.75
CA LYS A 55 -11.14 -2.33 13.76
C LYS A 55 -9.75 -2.86 13.36
N SER A 56 -9.06 -3.54 14.27
CA SER A 56 -7.66 -3.94 14.07
C SER A 56 -7.49 -5.38 13.59
N ILE A 57 -8.47 -6.26 13.83
CA ILE A 57 -8.37 -7.70 13.56
C ILE A 57 -9.35 -8.14 12.46
N VAL A 58 -10.57 -7.58 12.41
CA VAL A 58 -11.55 -7.94 11.39
C VAL A 58 -11.08 -7.46 10.03
N GLY A 59 -11.16 -8.36 9.04
CA GLY A 59 -10.61 -8.18 7.70
C GLY A 59 -9.17 -8.64 7.54
N CYS A 60 -8.43 -8.86 8.64
CA CYS A 60 -7.07 -9.40 8.56
C CYS A 60 -7.05 -10.89 8.23
N ILE A 61 -5.93 -11.34 7.66
CA ILE A 61 -5.66 -12.76 7.42
C ILE A 61 -4.83 -13.29 8.59
N VAL A 62 -5.35 -14.30 9.27
CA VAL A 62 -4.66 -15.05 10.32
C VAL A 62 -4.19 -16.39 9.78
N MET A 63 -3.07 -16.89 10.31
CA MET A 63 -2.56 -18.22 10.04
C MET A 63 -2.52 -19.05 11.30
N THR A 64 -2.98 -20.29 11.19
CA THR A 64 -2.93 -21.28 12.26
C THR A 64 -1.68 -22.15 12.09
N ARG A 65 -0.70 -22.00 13.00
CA ARG A 65 0.61 -22.67 12.87
C ARG A 65 0.56 -24.20 12.97
N TYR A 66 -0.48 -24.77 13.59
CA TYR A 66 -0.62 -26.22 13.74
C TYR A 66 -0.98 -26.95 12.42
N ASN A 67 -1.47 -26.24 11.41
CA ASN A 67 -1.80 -26.82 10.10
C ASN A 67 -1.43 -25.92 8.90
N ASN A 68 -0.78 -24.78 9.16
CA ASN A 68 -0.38 -23.77 8.19
C ASN A 68 -1.52 -23.23 7.30
N ARG A 69 -2.77 -23.32 7.75
CA ARG A 69 -3.92 -22.76 7.03
C ARG A 69 -4.12 -21.29 7.35
N THR A 70 -4.63 -20.54 6.38
CA THR A 70 -4.96 -19.13 6.53
C THR A 70 -6.45 -18.88 6.43
N TYR A 71 -6.95 -18.00 7.28
CA TYR A 71 -8.36 -17.61 7.32
C TYR A 71 -8.47 -16.08 7.33
N ARG A 72 -9.50 -15.56 6.68
CA ARG A 72 -9.89 -14.15 6.84
C ARG A 72 -10.79 -14.06 8.05
N VAL A 73 -10.45 -13.22 9.01
CA VAL A 73 -11.31 -12.95 10.16
C VAL A 73 -12.43 -12.03 9.71
N ASP A 74 -13.68 -12.46 9.86
CA ASP A 74 -14.87 -11.67 9.50
C ASP A 74 -15.54 -11.05 10.74
N ASP A 75 -15.32 -11.63 11.92
CA ASP A 75 -15.89 -11.12 13.18
C ASP A 75 -15.12 -11.65 14.40
N ILE A 76 -15.44 -11.12 15.59
CA ILE A 76 -15.01 -11.65 16.88
C ILE A 76 -16.25 -11.94 17.72
N ASP A 77 -16.46 -13.21 18.07
CA ASP A 77 -17.55 -13.63 18.94
C ASP A 77 -17.09 -13.56 20.41
N TRP A 78 -17.59 -12.54 21.11
CA TRP A 78 -17.31 -12.29 22.53
C TRP A 78 -18.20 -13.10 23.48
N THR A 79 -19.20 -13.80 22.96
CA THR A 79 -20.14 -14.60 23.76
C THR A 79 -19.67 -16.04 23.91
N LYS A 80 -18.90 -16.54 22.94
CA LYS A 80 -18.29 -17.87 22.96
C LYS A 80 -16.85 -17.83 23.47
N ASN A 81 -16.42 -18.96 24.01
CA ASN A 81 -15.06 -19.17 24.51
C ASN A 81 -14.59 -20.62 24.23
N PRO A 82 -13.31 -20.95 24.42
CA PRO A 82 -12.77 -22.30 24.21
C PRO A 82 -13.49 -23.45 24.95
N GLN A 83 -14.23 -23.17 26.03
CA GLN A 83 -14.98 -24.19 26.76
C GLN A 83 -16.28 -24.60 26.07
N HIS A 84 -16.78 -23.78 25.15
CA HIS A 84 -17.97 -24.12 24.37
C HIS A 84 -17.72 -25.32 23.44
N THR A 85 -18.80 -26.00 23.09
CA THR A 85 -18.80 -27.18 22.23
C THR A 85 -19.25 -26.85 20.82
N PHE A 86 -18.85 -27.72 19.88
CA PHE A 86 -19.37 -27.74 18.52
C PHE A 86 -19.61 -29.19 18.09
N GLN A 87 -20.45 -29.37 17.08
CA GLN A 87 -20.78 -30.69 16.55
C GLN A 87 -19.65 -31.19 15.64
N MET A 88 -19.03 -32.31 15.99
CA MET A 88 -18.01 -32.97 15.17
C MET A 88 -18.53 -34.33 14.71
N LYS A 89 -19.00 -34.42 13.46
CA LYS A 89 -19.60 -35.60 12.80
C LYS A 89 -20.72 -36.27 13.62
N GLU A 90 -20.38 -36.96 14.70
CA GLU A 90 -21.28 -37.76 15.54
C GLU A 90 -21.22 -37.41 17.03
N ALA A 91 -20.29 -36.56 17.47
CA ALA A 91 -20.13 -36.20 18.89
C ALA A 91 -19.98 -34.68 19.10
N GLN A 92 -20.47 -34.19 20.23
CA GLN A 92 -20.13 -32.85 20.70
C GLN A 92 -18.78 -32.87 21.40
N ILE A 93 -17.91 -31.94 21.02
CA ILE A 93 -16.58 -31.78 21.61
C ILE A 93 -16.32 -30.30 21.88
N SER A 94 -15.64 -29.98 22.98
CA SER A 94 -15.23 -28.60 23.24
C SER A 94 -14.02 -28.21 22.39
N TYR A 95 -13.85 -26.91 22.12
CA TYR A 95 -12.65 -26.45 21.39
C TYR A 95 -11.37 -26.88 22.09
N ILE A 96 -11.30 -26.78 23.43
CA ILE A 96 -10.14 -27.25 24.22
C ILE A 96 -9.83 -28.72 23.96
N GLN A 97 -10.85 -29.59 24.02
CA GLN A 97 -10.66 -31.03 23.81
C GLN A 97 -10.25 -31.33 22.37
N TYR A 98 -10.90 -30.69 21.39
CA TYR A 98 -10.58 -30.85 19.98
C TYR A 98 -9.13 -30.50 19.67
N TYR A 99 -8.66 -29.32 20.10
CA TYR A 99 -7.28 -28.88 19.85
C TYR A 99 -6.23 -29.74 20.56
N LYS A 100 -6.57 -30.27 21.75
CA LYS A 100 -5.69 -31.19 22.47
C LYS A 100 -5.60 -32.56 21.78
N GLN A 101 -6.73 -33.11 21.30
CA GLN A 101 -6.77 -34.43 20.68
C GLN A 101 -6.22 -34.45 19.24
N GLN A 102 -6.55 -33.45 18.42
CA GLN A 102 -6.20 -33.45 16.99
C GLN A 102 -4.84 -32.84 16.69
N TYR A 103 -4.39 -31.88 17.51
CA TYR A 103 -3.20 -31.09 17.22
C TYR A 103 -2.21 -31.02 18.39
N GLU A 104 -2.48 -31.72 19.49
CA GLU A 104 -1.66 -31.72 20.71
C GLU A 104 -1.40 -30.29 21.24
N LYS A 105 -2.40 -29.41 21.13
CA LYS A 105 -2.32 -28.03 21.61
C LYS A 105 -3.10 -27.83 22.91
N THR A 106 -2.40 -27.33 23.92
CA THR A 106 -3.01 -26.90 25.19
C THR A 106 -3.37 -25.42 25.07
N ILE A 107 -4.64 -25.09 25.29
CA ILE A 107 -5.15 -23.71 25.35
C ILE A 107 -4.91 -23.18 26.76
N THR A 108 -4.20 -22.06 26.89
CA THR A 108 -3.83 -21.49 28.20
C THR A 108 -4.92 -20.58 28.77
N ASP A 109 -5.67 -19.88 27.92
CA ASP A 109 -6.73 -18.97 28.33
C ASP A 109 -8.11 -19.53 27.95
N PRO A 110 -8.87 -20.14 28.89
CA PRO A 110 -10.16 -20.74 28.59
C PRO A 110 -11.29 -19.72 28.35
N ASN A 111 -11.06 -18.44 28.68
CA ASN A 111 -12.07 -17.38 28.63
C ASN A 111 -11.87 -16.42 27.45
N GLN A 112 -10.86 -16.64 26.61
CA GLN A 112 -10.64 -15.84 25.41
C GLN A 112 -11.84 -15.91 24.44
N PRO A 113 -12.13 -14.84 23.69
CA PRO A 113 -13.19 -14.85 22.67
C PRO A 113 -12.80 -15.77 21.50
N LEU A 114 -13.73 -16.01 20.58
CA LEU A 114 -13.45 -16.77 19.35
C LEU A 114 -13.43 -15.86 18.12
N LEU A 115 -12.53 -16.13 17.18
CA LEU A 115 -12.53 -15.47 15.88
C LEU A 115 -13.52 -16.17 14.96
N VAL A 116 -14.34 -15.41 14.24
CA VAL A 116 -15.31 -15.94 13.28
C VAL A 116 -14.77 -15.74 11.87
N CYS A 117 -14.70 -16.84 11.12
CA CYS A 117 -14.33 -16.85 9.70
C CYS A 117 -15.51 -17.42 8.91
N ARG A 118 -16.10 -16.62 8.03
CA ARG A 118 -17.27 -17.03 7.25
C ARG A 118 -16.81 -17.73 5.97
N PRO A 119 -17.55 -18.75 5.49
CA PRO A 119 -17.19 -19.45 4.26
C PRO A 119 -17.23 -18.50 3.06
N LYS A 120 -16.31 -18.69 2.10
CA LYS A 120 -16.30 -17.93 0.85
C LYS A 120 -17.36 -18.49 -0.11
N GLU A 121 -17.71 -17.75 -1.15
CA GLU A 121 -18.64 -18.20 -2.21
C GLU A 121 -18.25 -19.57 -2.79
N ARG A 122 -16.94 -19.82 -2.97
CA ARG A 122 -16.42 -21.12 -3.40
C ARG A 122 -16.68 -22.24 -2.39
N ASP A 123 -16.58 -21.95 -1.10
CA ASP A 123 -16.86 -22.93 -0.03
C ASP A 123 -18.36 -23.24 0.04
N ILE A 124 -19.19 -22.20 -0.12
CA ILE A 124 -20.66 -22.32 -0.17
C ILE A 124 -21.09 -23.17 -1.38
N ALA A 125 -20.47 -22.96 -2.55
CA ALA A 125 -20.75 -23.75 -3.75
C ALA A 125 -20.44 -25.25 -3.58
N VAL A 126 -19.56 -25.61 -2.65
CA VAL A 126 -19.21 -27.01 -2.30
C VAL A 126 -19.97 -27.48 -1.05
N GLY A 127 -20.99 -26.73 -0.59
CA GLY A 127 -21.87 -27.10 0.51
C GLY A 127 -21.33 -26.79 1.92
N ARG A 128 -20.23 -26.04 2.04
CA ARG A 128 -19.70 -25.60 3.35
C ARG A 128 -20.28 -24.23 3.71
N THR A 129 -21.38 -24.24 4.46
CA THR A 129 -22.13 -23.03 4.84
C THR A 129 -21.88 -22.58 6.28
N GLU A 130 -21.26 -23.40 7.11
CA GLU A 130 -21.05 -23.08 8.53
C GLU A 130 -19.85 -22.15 8.75
N ASN A 131 -19.99 -21.28 9.76
CA ASN A 131 -18.91 -20.42 10.21
C ASN A 131 -17.82 -21.24 10.90
N ILE A 132 -16.57 -20.91 10.61
CA ILE A 132 -15.40 -21.48 11.27
C ILE A 132 -15.05 -20.60 12.46
N TYR A 133 -14.95 -21.20 13.64
CA TYR A 133 -14.50 -20.54 14.86
C TYR A 133 -13.05 -20.91 15.16
N LEU A 134 -12.19 -19.91 15.38
CA LEU A 134 -10.77 -20.11 15.67
C LEU A 134 -10.39 -19.52 17.03
N ILE A 135 -9.43 -20.16 17.69
CA ILE A 135 -8.88 -19.74 18.99
C ILE A 135 -7.81 -18.65 18.76
N PRO A 136 -7.98 -17.42 19.27
CA PRO A 136 -7.02 -16.32 19.09
C PRO A 136 -5.57 -16.68 19.48
N GLU A 137 -5.37 -17.44 20.54
CA GLU A 137 -4.06 -17.89 21.03
C GLU A 137 -3.28 -18.72 19.98
N LEU A 138 -4.00 -19.46 19.13
CA LEU A 138 -3.39 -20.32 18.11
C LEU A 138 -3.33 -19.65 16.72
N CYS A 139 -3.80 -18.41 16.63
CA CYS A 139 -3.87 -17.64 15.39
C CYS A 139 -2.81 -16.55 15.38
N PHE A 140 -2.03 -16.48 14.30
CA PHE A 140 -0.99 -15.47 14.11
C PHE A 140 -1.36 -14.57 12.94
N LEU A 141 -1.30 -13.26 13.16
CA LEU A 141 -1.56 -12.31 12.09
C LEU A 141 -0.49 -12.42 11.01
N THR A 142 -0.93 -12.44 9.76
CA THR A 142 -0.05 -12.45 8.59
C THR A 142 0.03 -11.09 7.94
N GLY A 143 1.12 -10.85 7.22
CA GLY A 143 1.35 -9.60 6.53
C GLY A 143 1.88 -8.49 7.45
N LEU A 144 2.01 -7.30 6.86
CA LEU A 144 2.55 -6.12 7.51
C LEU A 144 1.41 -5.16 7.83
N THR A 145 1.27 -4.77 9.10
CA THR A 145 0.35 -3.70 9.49
C THR A 145 0.83 -2.37 8.91
N ASP A 146 -0.07 -1.40 8.76
CA ASP A 146 0.30 -0.06 8.28
C ASP A 146 1.33 0.61 9.22
N GLU A 147 1.27 0.33 10.52
CA GLU A 147 2.26 0.76 11.51
C GLU A 147 3.65 0.19 11.19
N ILE A 148 3.74 -1.13 10.94
CA ILE A 148 5.00 -1.79 10.58
C ILE A 148 5.51 -1.27 9.22
N ARG A 149 4.63 -1.12 8.23
CA ARG A 149 4.99 -0.55 6.91
C ARG A 149 5.50 0.88 7.02
N SER A 150 4.97 1.65 7.95
CA SER A 150 5.40 3.04 8.19
C SER A 150 6.74 3.14 8.93
N ASN A 151 7.17 2.05 9.59
CA ASN A 151 8.45 1.99 10.28
C ASN A 151 9.59 1.68 9.30
N PHE A 152 10.38 2.71 9.02
CA PHE A 152 11.49 2.63 8.07
C PHE A 152 12.54 1.58 8.44
N ASN A 153 12.86 1.43 9.73
CA ASN A 153 13.90 0.48 10.16
C ASN A 153 13.44 -0.96 9.92
N ILE A 154 12.21 -1.29 10.31
CA ILE A 154 11.66 -2.64 10.10
C ILE A 154 11.56 -2.95 8.60
N MET A 155 11.08 -1.99 7.79
CA MET A 155 10.99 -2.19 6.34
C MET A 155 12.36 -2.29 5.66
N LYS A 156 13.38 -1.60 6.17
CA LYS A 156 14.75 -1.71 5.66
C LYS A 156 15.33 -3.10 5.92
N ASP A 157 15.14 -3.63 7.14
CA ASP A 157 15.62 -4.97 7.50
C ASP A 157 14.85 -6.05 6.74
N LEU A 158 13.52 -5.97 6.67
CA LEU A 158 12.71 -6.88 5.87
C LEU A 158 13.08 -6.84 4.38
N ALA A 159 13.38 -5.66 3.84
CA ALA A 159 13.77 -5.51 2.44
C ALA A 159 15.08 -6.24 2.11
N GLN A 160 16.02 -6.36 3.06
CA GLN A 160 17.25 -7.12 2.85
C GLN A 160 16.98 -8.61 2.61
N HIS A 161 15.93 -9.14 3.22
CA HIS A 161 15.52 -10.54 3.06
C HIS A 161 14.54 -10.73 1.89
N MET A 162 13.62 -9.79 1.66
CA MET A 162 12.55 -9.92 0.67
C MET A 162 12.94 -9.45 -0.74
N LYS A 163 13.89 -8.51 -0.88
CA LYS A 163 14.33 -8.00 -2.19
C LYS A 163 15.51 -8.83 -2.70
N LEU A 164 15.20 -9.94 -3.36
CA LEU A 164 16.20 -10.69 -4.11
C LEU A 164 16.60 -9.93 -5.38
N GLU A 165 17.91 -9.75 -5.54
CA GLU A 165 18.54 -9.34 -6.79
C GLU A 165 18.26 -10.37 -7.90
N PRO A 166 18.09 -9.95 -9.18
CA PRO A 166 17.81 -10.87 -10.29
C PRO A 166 18.76 -12.07 -10.39
N SER A 167 20.07 -11.86 -10.20
CA SER A 167 21.09 -12.92 -10.23
C SER A 167 20.84 -14.00 -9.18
N LYS A 168 20.57 -13.59 -7.93
CA LYS A 168 20.24 -14.49 -6.81
C LYS A 168 18.90 -15.18 -7.03
N ARG A 169 17.91 -14.49 -7.61
CA ARG A 169 16.61 -15.08 -7.95
C ARG A 169 16.77 -16.23 -8.95
N VAL A 170 17.53 -16.01 -10.03
CA VAL A 170 17.85 -17.05 -11.02
C VAL A 170 18.59 -18.22 -10.37
N SER A 171 19.54 -17.96 -9.46
CA SER A 171 20.25 -19.00 -8.74
C SER A 171 19.31 -19.88 -7.89
N LYS A 172 18.43 -19.27 -7.09
CA LYS A 172 17.42 -20.00 -6.29
C LYS A 172 16.48 -20.83 -7.16
N LEU A 173 16.06 -20.32 -8.33
CA LEU A 173 15.23 -21.05 -9.27
C LEU A 173 15.96 -22.27 -9.87
N ARG A 174 17.24 -22.11 -10.24
CA ARG A 174 18.07 -23.23 -10.72
C ARG A 174 18.27 -24.29 -9.65
N GLU A 175 18.51 -23.88 -8.40
CA GLU A 175 18.60 -24.80 -7.27
C GLU A 175 17.28 -25.57 -7.04
N PHE A 176 16.14 -24.88 -7.09
CA PHE A 176 14.83 -25.52 -7.01
C PHE A 176 14.62 -26.56 -8.12
N MET A 177 14.94 -26.22 -9.37
CA MET A 177 14.84 -27.16 -10.50
C MET A 177 15.76 -28.37 -10.32
N ALA A 178 16.99 -28.15 -9.85
CA ALA A 178 17.93 -29.22 -9.54
C ALA A 178 17.41 -30.15 -8.42
N ASN A 179 16.81 -29.58 -7.37
CA ASN A 179 16.23 -30.33 -6.27
C ASN A 179 15.00 -31.15 -6.72
N MET A 180 14.15 -30.60 -7.60
CA MET A 180 13.04 -31.36 -8.18
C MET A 180 13.53 -32.55 -9.00
N LYS A 181 14.55 -32.36 -9.84
CA LYS A 181 15.14 -33.43 -10.66
C LYS A 181 15.79 -34.54 -9.82
N ARG A 182 16.44 -34.18 -8.71
CA ARG A 182 17.09 -35.16 -7.82
C ARG A 182 16.10 -35.99 -7.00
N ASN A 183 14.82 -35.60 -6.94
CA ASN A 183 13.82 -36.30 -6.14
C ASN A 183 13.19 -37.45 -6.96
N PRO A 184 13.48 -38.74 -6.62
CA PRO A 184 13.00 -39.88 -7.41
C PRO A 184 11.47 -40.00 -7.43
N GLN A 185 10.80 -39.50 -6.39
CA GLN A 185 9.34 -39.53 -6.33
C GLN A 185 8.71 -38.59 -7.36
N ILE A 186 9.30 -37.40 -7.54
CA ILE A 186 8.83 -36.42 -8.53
C ILE A 186 9.08 -36.95 -9.94
N GLU A 187 10.28 -37.51 -10.19
CA GLU A 187 10.61 -38.09 -11.49
C GLU A 187 9.68 -39.25 -11.86
N LYS A 188 9.39 -40.13 -10.89
CA LYS A 188 8.45 -41.25 -11.07
C LYS A 188 7.05 -40.76 -11.41
N GLU A 189 6.51 -39.80 -10.64
CA GLU A 189 5.18 -39.23 -10.88
C GLU A 189 5.12 -38.60 -12.28
N MET A 190 6.07 -37.71 -12.61
CA MET A 190 6.08 -37.02 -13.91
C MET A 190 6.21 -38.00 -15.09
N SER A 191 7.02 -39.05 -14.95
CA SER A 191 7.19 -40.09 -15.98
C SER A 191 5.91 -40.88 -16.22
N GLN A 192 5.08 -41.13 -15.20
CA GLN A 192 3.78 -41.80 -15.37
C GLN A 192 2.81 -40.98 -16.24
N TRP A 193 2.93 -39.65 -16.19
CA TRP A 193 2.17 -38.74 -17.04
C TRP A 193 2.83 -38.49 -18.41
N GLY A 194 4.00 -39.08 -18.68
CA GLY A 194 4.79 -38.80 -19.89
C GLY A 194 5.35 -37.38 -19.93
N LEU A 195 5.49 -36.73 -18.78
CA LEU A 195 5.94 -35.35 -18.65
C LEU A 195 7.37 -35.28 -18.09
N ARG A 196 8.07 -34.19 -18.41
CA ARG A 196 9.40 -33.88 -17.84
C ARG A 196 9.56 -32.36 -17.69
N PHE A 197 10.23 -31.93 -16.63
CA PHE A 197 10.62 -30.54 -16.48
C PHE A 197 11.87 -30.20 -17.29
N SER A 198 11.90 -29.01 -17.89
CA SER A 198 13.11 -28.43 -18.48
C SER A 198 14.18 -28.21 -17.41
N GLU A 199 15.45 -28.32 -17.80
CA GLU A 199 16.61 -28.09 -16.92
C GLU A 199 17.06 -26.63 -16.90
N ASN A 200 16.65 -25.89 -17.93
CA ASN A 200 16.99 -24.49 -18.12
C ASN A 200 15.74 -23.63 -18.02
N LEU A 201 15.94 -22.39 -17.57
CA LEU A 201 14.93 -21.36 -17.68
C LEU A 201 14.62 -21.12 -19.16
N LEU A 202 13.36 -20.79 -19.45
CA LEU A 202 12.94 -20.43 -20.80
C LEU A 202 13.64 -19.15 -21.23
N GLU A 203 14.32 -19.18 -22.37
CA GLU A 203 14.86 -18.01 -23.04
C GLU A 203 13.80 -17.43 -23.97
N VAL A 204 13.65 -16.11 -23.95
CA VAL A 204 12.63 -15.40 -24.74
C VAL A 204 13.28 -14.22 -25.43
N ASP A 205 13.04 -14.10 -26.73
CA ASP A 205 13.47 -12.93 -27.51
C ASP A 205 12.63 -11.71 -27.12
N GLY A 206 13.26 -10.77 -26.43
CA GLY A 206 12.68 -9.48 -26.07
C GLY A 206 13.04 -8.39 -27.07
N ARG A 207 12.21 -7.34 -27.13
CA ARG A 207 12.54 -6.10 -27.84
C ARG A 207 12.68 -4.93 -26.87
N GLN A 208 13.76 -4.16 -26.99
CA GLN A 208 13.92 -2.91 -26.25
C GLN A 208 13.35 -1.77 -27.08
N VAL A 209 12.31 -1.10 -26.57
CA VAL A 209 11.71 0.07 -27.23
C VAL A 209 12.61 1.29 -27.03
N ASN A 210 12.69 2.14 -28.06
CA ASN A 210 13.41 3.40 -27.95
C ASN A 210 12.72 4.32 -26.94
N PRO A 211 13.46 4.97 -26.03
CA PRO A 211 12.87 5.96 -25.13
C PRO A 211 12.27 7.13 -25.90
N GLU A 212 11.08 7.55 -25.48
CA GLU A 212 10.43 8.74 -26.01
C GLU A 212 11.13 10.02 -25.54
N ARG A 213 10.91 11.11 -26.30
CA ARG A 213 11.36 12.44 -25.92
C ARG A 213 10.30 13.14 -25.09
N VAL A 214 10.73 13.76 -24.00
CA VAL A 214 9.85 14.56 -23.15
C VAL A 214 9.83 15.99 -23.66
N VAL A 215 8.64 16.56 -23.78
CA VAL A 215 8.39 17.92 -24.27
C VAL A 215 8.03 18.83 -23.10
N PHE A 216 8.72 19.97 -23.03
CA PHE A 216 8.58 21.01 -22.03
C PHE A 216 8.04 22.32 -22.64
N GLY A 217 7.89 23.35 -21.82
CA GLY A 217 7.44 24.66 -22.26
C GLY A 217 8.30 25.23 -23.39
N GLY A 218 7.69 25.96 -24.31
CA GLY A 218 8.38 26.49 -25.50
C GLY A 218 8.86 25.41 -26.47
N ASN A 219 8.24 24.22 -26.47
CA ASN A 219 8.57 23.08 -27.33
C ASN A 219 10.01 22.57 -27.14
N GLN A 220 10.58 22.78 -25.95
CA GLN A 220 11.90 22.26 -25.61
C GLN A 220 11.82 20.74 -25.39
N LYS A 221 12.60 19.98 -26.15
CA LYS A 221 12.65 18.51 -26.05
C LYS A 221 13.84 18.07 -25.22
N ALA A 222 13.66 17.04 -24.40
CA ALA A 222 14.73 16.39 -23.67
C ALA A 222 14.72 14.89 -23.90
N GLU A 223 15.91 14.29 -23.99
CA GLU A 223 16.06 12.85 -24.02
C GLU A 223 15.95 12.28 -22.60
N VAL A 224 15.35 11.09 -22.48
CA VAL A 224 15.26 10.35 -21.23
C VAL A 224 16.43 9.39 -21.14
N ASN A 225 16.95 9.16 -19.93
CA ASN A 225 17.96 8.13 -19.73
C ASN A 225 17.47 6.76 -20.19
N ARG A 226 18.17 6.14 -21.15
CA ARG A 226 17.75 4.88 -21.78
C ARG A 226 17.68 3.69 -20.83
N MET A 227 18.46 3.71 -19.75
CA MET A 227 18.55 2.62 -18.79
C MET A 227 17.58 2.78 -17.63
N THR A 228 17.34 4.02 -17.17
CA THR A 228 16.55 4.28 -15.96
C THR A 228 15.18 4.88 -16.23
N ALA A 229 14.90 5.32 -17.46
CA ALA A 229 13.70 6.10 -17.81
C ALA A 229 13.53 7.38 -16.95
N ASP A 230 14.63 7.93 -16.41
CA ASP A 230 14.63 9.12 -15.55
C ASP A 230 15.01 10.37 -16.36
N PHE A 231 14.28 11.46 -16.14
CA PHE A 231 14.53 12.79 -16.71
C PHE A 231 14.46 13.92 -15.65
N SER A 232 14.60 13.57 -14.36
CA SER A 232 14.49 14.51 -13.24
C SER A 232 15.55 15.61 -13.28
N ARG A 233 16.71 15.36 -13.89
CA ARG A 233 17.78 16.36 -14.01
C ARG A 233 17.42 17.40 -15.08
N GLU A 234 16.82 16.92 -16.17
CA GLU A 234 16.44 17.65 -17.37
C GLU A 234 15.27 18.59 -17.11
N MET A 235 14.46 18.33 -16.07
CA MET A 235 13.36 19.19 -15.61
C MET A 235 13.81 20.46 -14.88
N ARG A 236 15.03 20.50 -14.30
CA ARG A 236 15.41 21.58 -13.36
C ARG A 236 15.55 22.96 -14.00
N ASP A 237 15.92 23.00 -15.27
CA ASP A 237 16.25 24.23 -16.00
C ASP A 237 15.31 24.45 -17.20
N LYS A 238 14.12 23.83 -17.18
CA LYS A 238 13.11 23.96 -18.24
C LYS A 238 11.78 24.41 -17.67
N HIS A 239 11.10 25.26 -18.41
CA HIS A 239 9.74 25.64 -18.08
C HIS A 239 8.81 24.43 -18.22
N MET A 240 7.82 24.30 -17.34
CA MET A 240 6.79 23.28 -17.48
C MET A 240 6.03 23.46 -18.79
N PHE A 241 5.47 22.36 -19.31
CA PHE A 241 4.71 22.38 -20.57
C PHE A 241 3.57 23.41 -20.54
N LYS A 242 2.84 23.46 -19.43
CA LYS A 242 1.89 24.54 -19.11
C LYS A 242 2.08 24.95 -17.65
N ALA A 243 2.68 26.11 -17.44
CA ALA A 243 2.88 26.66 -16.11
C ALA A 243 1.72 27.58 -15.71
N MET A 244 1.22 27.39 -14.49
CA MET A 244 0.22 28.24 -13.85
C MET A 244 0.90 29.27 -12.94
N SER A 245 0.16 30.34 -12.64
CA SER A 245 0.56 31.29 -11.60
C SER A 245 -0.26 31.03 -10.34
N LEU A 246 0.41 31.03 -9.19
CA LEU A 246 -0.19 30.93 -7.87
C LEU A 246 -0.04 32.27 -7.16
N ASN A 247 -1.12 33.04 -7.12
CA ASN A 247 -1.13 34.43 -6.66
C ASN A 247 -1.65 34.56 -5.22
N SER A 248 -2.73 33.84 -4.87
CA SER A 248 -3.34 33.88 -3.53
C SER A 248 -3.36 32.48 -2.93
N TRP A 249 -2.52 32.25 -1.91
CA TRP A 249 -2.42 30.96 -1.25
C TRP A 249 -1.98 31.06 0.20
N VAL A 250 -2.28 30.02 0.96
CA VAL A 250 -2.12 29.99 2.41
C VAL A 250 -1.26 28.81 2.84
N VAL A 251 -0.40 29.01 3.83
CA VAL A 251 0.32 27.95 4.53
C VAL A 251 -0.14 27.89 5.97
N VAL A 252 -0.71 26.76 6.38
CA VAL A 252 -1.15 26.49 7.76
C VAL A 252 -0.14 25.56 8.43
N CYS A 253 0.43 25.99 9.55
CA CYS A 253 1.50 25.26 10.23
C CYS A 253 1.44 25.43 11.75
N PRO A 254 1.65 24.36 12.55
CA PRO A 254 1.86 24.49 13.99
C PRO A 254 3.06 25.38 14.32
N ARG A 255 2.96 26.15 15.40
CA ARG A 255 4.00 27.10 15.86
C ARG A 255 5.42 26.52 15.86
N LYS A 256 5.57 25.26 16.30
CA LYS A 256 6.86 24.53 16.37
C LYS A 256 7.55 24.29 15.02
N ASP A 257 6.80 24.24 13.92
CA ASP A 257 7.32 23.95 12.58
C ASP A 257 7.30 25.20 11.69
N MET A 258 6.92 26.37 12.23
CA MET A 258 6.75 27.61 11.47
C MET A 258 8.05 28.09 10.80
N SER A 259 9.17 28.10 11.52
CA SER A 259 10.47 28.48 10.95
C SER A 259 10.86 27.58 9.78
N LYS A 260 10.66 26.26 9.91
CA LYS A 260 10.95 25.29 8.82
C LYS A 260 10.02 25.49 7.63
N ALA A 261 8.76 25.81 7.89
CA ALA A 261 7.79 26.10 6.83
C ALA A 261 8.17 27.38 6.06
N GLN A 262 8.66 28.41 6.75
CA GLN A 262 9.15 29.64 6.12
C GLN A 262 10.38 29.37 5.24
N ASP A 263 11.33 28.56 5.70
CA ASP A 263 12.50 28.16 4.90
C ASP A 263 12.07 27.38 3.65
N PHE A 264 11.10 26.47 3.78
CA PHE A 264 10.54 25.74 2.65
C PHE A 264 9.80 26.64 1.65
N VAL A 265 9.04 27.63 2.14
CA VAL A 265 8.40 28.64 1.28
C VAL A 265 9.46 29.42 0.50
N ARG A 266 10.57 29.80 1.15
CA ARG A 266 11.68 30.47 0.46
C ARG A 266 12.24 29.60 -0.67
N ASP A 267 12.46 28.31 -0.42
CA ASP A 267 12.90 27.39 -1.46
C ASP A 267 11.87 27.25 -2.59
N LEU A 268 10.56 27.22 -2.30
CA LEU A 268 9.50 27.20 -3.32
C LEU A 268 9.55 28.43 -4.22
N LEU A 269 9.71 29.62 -3.63
CA LEU A 269 9.83 30.88 -4.38
C LEU A 269 11.07 30.92 -5.27
N ILE A 270 12.15 30.23 -4.88
CA ILE A 270 13.38 30.12 -5.68
C ILE A 270 13.21 29.13 -6.84
N VAL A 271 12.58 27.96 -6.61
CA VAL A 271 12.49 26.91 -7.63
C VAL A 271 11.34 27.11 -8.61
N GLY A 272 10.31 27.88 -8.27
CA GLY A 272 9.15 28.14 -9.13
C GLY A 272 9.51 28.82 -10.45
N PRO A 273 10.16 30.01 -10.44
CA PRO A 273 10.43 30.78 -11.65
C PRO A 273 11.24 30.05 -12.73
N PRO A 274 12.31 29.28 -12.41
CA PRO A 274 13.03 28.46 -13.40
C PRO A 274 12.15 27.42 -14.11
N MET A 275 11.04 27.01 -13.50
CA MET A 275 10.06 26.09 -14.10
C MET A 275 8.90 26.85 -14.79
N GLY A 276 8.96 28.18 -14.88
CA GLY A 276 7.88 29.03 -15.38
C GLY A 276 6.69 29.17 -14.44
N VAL A 277 6.74 28.58 -13.24
CA VAL A 277 5.64 28.62 -12.26
C VAL A 277 5.85 29.83 -11.35
N ARG A 278 5.03 30.87 -11.53
CA ARG A 278 5.07 32.05 -10.68
C ARG A 278 4.36 31.76 -9.37
N ILE A 279 5.10 31.73 -8.27
CA ILE A 279 4.57 31.52 -6.92
C ILE A 279 4.70 32.85 -6.16
N ALA A 280 3.58 33.41 -5.71
CA ALA A 280 3.56 34.60 -4.85
C ALA A 280 3.89 34.24 -3.40
N GLN A 281 4.21 35.25 -2.57
CA GLN A 281 4.40 35.04 -1.14
C GLN A 281 3.07 34.60 -0.47
N PRO A 282 3.00 33.45 0.22
CA PRO A 282 1.78 33.00 0.88
C PRO A 282 1.47 33.78 2.15
N LYS A 283 0.19 33.76 2.54
CA LYS A 283 -0.22 34.10 3.91
C LYS A 283 0.10 32.92 4.84
N MET A 284 0.94 33.16 5.85
CA MET A 284 1.29 32.17 6.87
C MET A 284 0.28 32.21 8.02
N ILE A 285 -0.31 31.08 8.38
CA ILE A 285 -1.22 30.92 9.51
C ILE A 285 -0.60 29.96 10.52
N THR A 286 -0.41 30.46 11.75
CA THR A 286 0.10 29.67 12.86
C THR A 286 -1.04 28.95 13.59
N LEU A 287 -0.85 27.66 13.87
CA LEU A 287 -1.70 26.91 14.79
C LEU A 287 -1.02 26.77 16.15
N GLU A 288 -1.78 26.92 17.23
CA GLU A 288 -1.29 26.69 18.60
C GLU A 288 -1.22 25.20 18.95
N ASP A 289 -1.98 24.36 18.27
CA ASP A 289 -1.97 22.90 18.44
C ASP A 289 -2.01 22.15 17.09
N ASP A 290 -1.98 20.82 17.15
CA ASP A 290 -2.03 19.95 15.97
C ASP A 290 -3.32 19.11 15.89
N ARG A 291 -4.39 19.57 16.55
CA ARG A 291 -5.71 18.92 16.54
C ARG A 291 -6.36 19.04 15.18
N VAL A 292 -7.08 18.01 14.77
CA VAL A 292 -7.77 17.96 13.46
C VAL A 292 -8.70 19.16 13.26
N GLN A 293 -9.45 19.52 14.32
CA GLN A 293 -10.39 20.63 14.27
C GLN A 293 -9.72 21.99 14.00
N SER A 294 -8.50 22.20 14.51
CA SER A 294 -7.76 23.45 14.31
C SER A 294 -7.38 23.65 12.84
N TYR A 295 -6.99 22.57 12.15
CA TYR A 295 -6.75 22.60 10.70
C TYR A 295 -8.04 22.83 9.90
N ILE A 296 -9.14 22.16 10.27
CA ILE A 296 -10.44 22.33 9.59
C ILE A 296 -10.97 23.75 9.77
N ASN A 297 -10.90 24.31 10.98
CA ASN A 297 -11.31 25.68 11.27
C ASN A 297 -10.49 26.69 10.45
N SER A 298 -9.18 26.47 10.36
CA SER A 298 -8.30 27.34 9.57
C SER A 298 -8.61 27.25 8.08
N LEU A 299 -8.90 26.05 7.58
CA LEU A 299 -9.33 25.83 6.20
C LEU A 299 -10.64 26.58 5.90
N ARG A 300 -11.65 26.47 6.78
CA ARG A 300 -12.95 27.17 6.61
C ARG A 300 -12.86 28.69 6.75
N ALA A 301 -11.86 29.19 7.47
CA ALA A 301 -11.63 30.63 7.64
C ALA A 301 -10.87 31.27 6.48
N VAL A 302 -10.43 30.48 5.49
CA VAL A 302 -9.77 30.99 4.29
C VAL A 302 -10.76 31.71 3.39
N SER A 303 -10.32 32.82 2.78
CA SER A 303 -11.11 33.60 1.84
C SER A 303 -11.32 32.86 0.51
N SER A 304 -12.41 33.18 -0.19
CA SER A 304 -12.81 32.48 -1.42
C SER A 304 -11.86 32.71 -2.60
N ASP A 305 -11.00 33.73 -2.56
CA ASP A 305 -9.99 34.03 -3.58
C ASP A 305 -8.74 33.15 -3.48
N VAL A 306 -8.60 32.34 -2.42
CA VAL A 306 -7.44 31.47 -2.26
C VAL A 306 -7.50 30.29 -3.23
N GLU A 307 -6.43 30.14 -4.00
CA GLU A 307 -6.29 29.15 -5.07
C GLU A 307 -5.77 27.81 -4.53
N LEU A 308 -4.99 27.84 -3.42
CA LEU A 308 -4.40 26.64 -2.82
C LEU A 308 -4.11 26.84 -1.32
N LEU A 309 -4.28 25.75 -0.55
CA LEU A 309 -3.83 25.70 0.85
C LEU A 309 -2.78 24.61 1.06
N MET A 310 -1.63 25.00 1.62
CA MET A 310 -0.61 24.07 2.11
C MET A 310 -0.77 23.85 3.61
N ALA A 311 -0.86 22.59 4.05
CA ALA A 311 -0.95 22.22 5.47
C ALA A 311 0.28 21.43 5.90
N VAL A 312 0.98 21.90 6.93
CA VAL A 312 2.12 21.21 7.53
C VAL A 312 1.66 20.37 8.71
N PHE A 313 1.84 19.06 8.63
CA PHE A 313 1.49 18.10 9.67
C PHE A 313 2.74 17.63 10.42
N PRO A 314 2.71 17.53 11.75
CA PRO A 314 3.86 17.05 12.52
C PRO A 314 4.15 15.56 12.30
N ASN A 315 3.13 14.76 11.97
CA ASN A 315 3.22 13.32 11.77
C ASN A 315 2.19 12.83 10.74
N ASN A 316 2.29 11.55 10.35
CA ASN A 316 1.46 10.90 9.33
C ASN A 316 0.11 10.38 9.87
N ARG A 317 -0.48 11.06 10.86
CA ARG A 317 -1.78 10.70 11.43
C ARG A 317 -2.88 10.74 10.36
N LYS A 318 -3.52 9.59 10.11
CA LYS A 318 -4.50 9.41 9.04
C LYS A 318 -5.79 10.18 9.26
N ASP A 319 -6.30 10.22 10.49
CA ASP A 319 -7.52 10.97 10.86
C ASP A 319 -7.41 12.47 10.51
N ARG A 320 -6.23 13.07 10.73
CA ARG A 320 -5.96 14.47 10.35
C ARG A 320 -5.98 14.66 8.84
N TYR A 321 -5.35 13.75 8.09
CA TYR A 321 -5.31 13.81 6.63
C TYR A 321 -6.69 13.65 6.01
N ASP A 322 -7.41 12.61 6.44
CA ASP A 322 -8.76 12.30 5.95
C ASP A 322 -9.73 13.45 6.29
N GLY A 323 -9.67 14.00 7.51
CA GLY A 323 -10.49 15.14 7.92
C GLY A 323 -10.23 16.41 7.11
N LEU A 324 -8.95 16.77 6.90
CA LEU A 324 -8.59 17.92 6.06
C LEU A 324 -9.05 17.71 4.60
N LYS A 325 -8.80 16.53 4.03
CA LYS A 325 -9.14 16.22 2.64
C LYS A 325 -10.65 16.15 2.41
N LYS A 326 -11.41 15.60 3.35
CA LYS A 326 -12.88 15.61 3.28
C LYS A 326 -13.40 17.05 3.20
N CYS A 327 -13.01 17.91 4.13
CA CYS A 327 -13.46 19.30 4.13
C CYS A 327 -13.01 20.05 2.87
N ALA A 328 -11.75 19.90 2.46
CA ALA A 328 -11.22 20.63 1.31
C ALA A 328 -11.84 20.18 -0.02
N CYS A 329 -11.92 18.87 -0.25
CA CYS A 329 -12.34 18.31 -1.54
C CYS A 329 -13.86 18.19 -1.68
N VAL A 330 -14.59 17.89 -0.59
CA VAL A 330 -16.04 17.66 -0.63
C VAL A 330 -16.80 18.95 -0.33
N ASP A 331 -16.42 19.66 0.73
CA ASP A 331 -17.22 20.80 1.21
C ASP A 331 -16.85 22.12 0.50
N MET A 332 -15.59 22.28 0.06
CA MET A 332 -15.06 23.56 -0.44
C MET A 332 -14.56 23.58 -1.88
N GLY A 333 -14.17 22.42 -2.44
CA GLY A 333 -13.52 22.36 -3.76
C GLY A 333 -12.13 23.01 -3.81
N LEU A 334 -11.44 23.18 -2.67
CA LEU A 334 -10.14 23.86 -2.59
C LEU A 334 -8.97 22.88 -2.76
N PRO A 335 -8.06 23.07 -3.75
CA PRO A 335 -6.84 22.29 -3.84
C PRO A 335 -5.96 22.42 -2.59
N THR A 336 -5.51 21.27 -2.07
CA THR A 336 -4.67 21.23 -0.86
C THR A 336 -3.37 20.45 -1.06
N GLN A 337 -2.27 20.98 -0.52
CA GLN A 337 -0.96 20.32 -0.44
C GLN A 337 -0.60 19.99 1.01
N VAL A 338 -0.36 18.73 1.34
CA VAL A 338 0.02 18.33 2.70
C VAL A 338 1.51 18.03 2.76
N MET A 339 2.20 18.60 3.74
CA MET A 339 3.62 18.38 3.99
C MET A 339 3.82 17.82 5.40
N LEU A 340 4.74 16.87 5.57
CA LEU A 340 5.13 16.42 6.91
C LEU A 340 6.28 17.27 7.44
N GLY A 341 6.26 17.63 8.72
CA GLY A 341 7.33 18.41 9.35
C GLY A 341 8.71 17.77 9.19
N ARG A 342 8.79 16.43 9.24
CA ARG A 342 10.04 15.69 8.94
C ARG A 342 10.57 15.89 7.52
N THR A 343 9.69 16.10 6.55
CA THR A 343 10.06 16.34 5.15
C THR A 343 10.69 17.72 4.98
N LEU A 344 10.26 18.69 5.79
CA LEU A 344 10.84 20.05 5.81
C LEU A 344 12.25 20.09 6.40
N MET A 345 12.68 19.04 7.11
CA MET A 345 14.02 18.91 7.69
C MET A 345 15.00 18.16 6.77
N ASN A 346 14.61 17.86 5.53
CA ASN A 346 15.44 17.11 4.62
C ASN A 346 16.66 17.94 4.18
N LYS A 347 17.85 17.32 4.15
CA LYS A 347 19.09 17.95 3.69
C LYS A 347 19.00 18.48 2.25
N ASN A 348 18.18 17.85 1.41
CA ASN A 348 17.97 18.24 0.01
C ASN A 348 16.62 18.96 -0.18
N LEU A 349 16.34 19.98 0.64
CA LEU A 349 15.05 20.67 0.68
C LEU A 349 14.63 21.26 -0.68
N LYS A 350 15.56 21.83 -1.45
CA LYS A 350 15.30 22.33 -2.81
C LYS A 350 14.75 21.27 -3.76
N SER A 351 15.28 20.03 -3.74
CA SER A 351 14.77 18.95 -4.60
C SER A 351 13.35 18.54 -4.20
N VAL A 352 13.04 18.58 -2.90
CA VAL A 352 11.67 18.38 -2.41
C VAL A 352 10.77 19.53 -2.87
N ALA A 353 11.22 20.78 -2.74
CA ALA A 353 10.50 21.97 -3.16
C ALA A 353 10.17 21.92 -4.67
N THR A 354 11.12 21.53 -5.52
CA THR A 354 10.89 21.36 -6.97
C THR A 354 9.75 20.37 -7.24
N LYS A 355 9.75 19.20 -6.60
CA LYS A 355 8.69 18.19 -6.78
C LYS A 355 7.34 18.68 -6.26
N VAL A 356 7.33 19.41 -5.14
CA VAL A 356 6.10 19.98 -4.57
C VAL A 356 5.56 21.10 -5.46
N ALA A 357 6.41 21.95 -6.02
CA ALA A 357 6.00 22.99 -6.96
C ALA A 357 5.41 22.41 -8.25
N ILE A 358 5.98 21.32 -8.80
CA ILE A 358 5.36 20.55 -9.90
C ILE A 358 3.97 20.05 -9.51
N GLN A 359 3.83 19.45 -8.33
CA GLN A 359 2.55 18.96 -7.85
C GLN A 359 1.51 20.08 -7.65
N MET A 360 1.94 21.24 -7.14
CA MET A 360 1.10 22.43 -7.00
C MET A 360 0.64 22.95 -8.37
N ASN A 361 1.53 23.00 -9.36
CA ASN A 361 1.18 23.38 -10.72
C ASN A 361 0.11 22.46 -11.33
N CYS A 362 0.27 21.14 -11.20
CA CYS A 362 -0.71 20.16 -11.66
C CYS A 362 -2.08 20.32 -10.99
N LYS A 363 -2.11 20.62 -9.68
CA LYS A 363 -3.36 20.85 -8.94
C LYS A 363 -4.10 22.11 -9.37
N LEU A 364 -3.40 23.06 -9.98
CA LEU A 364 -3.96 24.30 -10.53
C LEU A 364 -4.34 24.16 -12.02
N GLY A 365 -4.23 22.96 -12.61
CA GLY A 365 -4.53 22.71 -14.02
C GLY A 365 -3.37 22.99 -14.98
N GLY A 366 -2.15 23.10 -14.45
CA GLY A 366 -0.92 23.13 -15.22
C GLY A 366 -0.45 21.72 -15.60
N GLU A 367 0.46 21.66 -16.56
CA GLU A 367 0.92 20.42 -17.18
C GLU A 367 2.45 20.41 -17.09
N ALA A 368 3.02 19.41 -16.40
CA ALA A 368 4.45 19.41 -16.09
C ALA A 368 5.32 19.19 -17.34
N TRP A 369 4.92 18.22 -18.16
CA TRP A 369 5.60 17.78 -19.37
C TRP A 369 4.60 17.01 -20.26
N ALA A 370 4.95 16.79 -21.52
CA ALA A 370 4.19 15.98 -22.46
C ALA A 370 5.11 15.02 -23.23
N VAL A 371 4.52 14.09 -23.98
CA VAL A 371 5.22 13.23 -24.95
C VAL A 371 4.53 13.36 -26.31
N GLU A 372 5.28 13.23 -27.39
CA GLU A 372 4.69 13.26 -28.73
C GLU A 372 3.95 11.95 -29.00
N ILE A 373 2.62 12.02 -29.04
CA ILE A 373 1.77 10.88 -29.35
C ILE A 373 1.18 11.09 -30.75
N PRO A 374 1.58 10.30 -31.76
CA PRO A 374 1.18 10.50 -33.16
C PRO A 374 -0.23 9.98 -33.45
N LEU A 375 -1.15 10.08 -32.48
CA LEU A 375 -2.55 9.68 -32.61
C LEU A 375 -3.44 10.91 -32.69
N GLY A 376 -4.28 10.98 -33.72
CA GLY A 376 -5.31 12.01 -33.88
C GLY A 376 -6.67 11.52 -33.36
N GLY A 377 -7.50 12.45 -32.86
CA GLY A 377 -8.88 12.16 -32.46
C GLY A 377 -9.05 11.04 -31.43
N THR A 378 -8.03 10.80 -30.60
CA THR A 378 -7.99 9.68 -29.65
C THR A 378 -8.15 10.17 -28.23
N MET A 379 -8.90 9.43 -27.41
CA MET A 379 -9.05 9.65 -25.98
C MET A 379 -8.53 8.42 -25.22
N CYS A 380 -7.58 8.63 -24.32
CA CYS A 380 -7.10 7.60 -23.40
C CYS A 380 -7.95 7.62 -22.14
N VAL A 381 -8.40 6.44 -21.69
CA VAL A 381 -9.24 6.28 -20.51
C VAL A 381 -8.58 5.28 -19.56
N GLY A 382 -8.46 5.66 -18.29
CA GLY A 382 -8.05 4.79 -17.19
C GLY A 382 -9.20 4.61 -16.20
N TYR A 383 -9.45 3.36 -15.79
CA TYR A 383 -10.41 3.04 -14.74
C TYR A 383 -9.77 2.09 -13.73
N ASP A 384 -9.95 2.38 -12.44
CA ASP A 384 -9.49 1.51 -11.35
C ASP A 384 -10.53 1.48 -10.23
N THR A 385 -10.56 0.41 -9.46
CA THR A 385 -11.49 0.23 -8.34
C THR A 385 -10.74 0.08 -7.03
N TYR A 386 -11.09 0.91 -6.05
CA TYR A 386 -10.62 0.80 -4.68
C TYR A 386 -11.72 0.20 -3.79
N HIS A 387 -11.38 -0.85 -3.05
CA HIS A 387 -12.26 -1.43 -2.03
C HIS A 387 -11.81 -0.97 -0.65
N ASP A 388 -12.69 -0.31 0.10
CA ASP A 388 -12.38 0.06 1.48
C ASP A 388 -12.41 -1.20 2.37
N SER A 389 -11.24 -1.59 2.87
CA SER A 389 -11.10 -2.75 3.75
C SER A 389 -11.78 -2.55 5.11
N ARG A 390 -12.09 -1.30 5.49
CA ARG A 390 -12.68 -0.93 6.79
C ARG A 390 -14.20 -0.92 6.77
N GLN A 391 -14.83 -0.75 5.61
CA GLN A 391 -16.28 -0.75 5.46
C GLN A 391 -16.71 -1.72 4.36
N LYS A 392 -17.21 -2.89 4.79
CA LYS A 392 -17.65 -3.95 3.89
C LYS A 392 -18.79 -3.43 2.98
N GLY A 393 -18.64 -3.63 1.67
CA GLY A 393 -19.63 -3.25 0.66
C GLY A 393 -19.40 -1.88 0.01
N LEU A 394 -18.42 -1.10 0.47
CA LEU A 394 -18.08 0.18 -0.16
C LEU A 394 -16.89 0.03 -1.11
N SER A 395 -17.15 0.31 -2.37
CA SER A 395 -16.14 0.35 -3.44
C SER A 395 -16.23 1.69 -4.15
N ALA A 396 -15.08 2.29 -4.46
CA ALA A 396 -14.98 3.51 -5.25
C ALA A 396 -14.37 3.16 -6.61
N GLY A 397 -15.02 3.57 -7.70
CA GLY A 397 -14.45 3.55 -9.04
C GLY A 397 -13.82 4.90 -9.38
N GLY A 398 -12.53 4.90 -9.71
CA GLY A 398 -11.82 6.06 -10.23
C GLY A 398 -11.81 6.01 -11.76
N PHE A 399 -12.36 7.03 -12.41
CA PHE A 399 -12.36 7.18 -13.87
C PHE A 399 -11.56 8.43 -14.24
N VAL A 400 -10.62 8.30 -15.17
CA VAL A 400 -9.82 9.40 -15.71
C VAL A 400 -9.81 9.30 -17.23
N ALA A 401 -10.00 10.43 -17.91
CA ALA A 401 -9.95 10.51 -19.37
C ALA A 401 -9.10 11.71 -19.82
N SER A 402 -8.28 11.51 -20.85
CA SER A 402 -7.52 12.60 -21.48
C SER A 402 -8.45 13.50 -22.29
N LEU A 403 -8.28 14.82 -22.19
CA LEU A 403 -9.16 15.79 -22.87
C LEU A 403 -8.47 16.59 -23.98
N ASN A 404 -7.16 16.41 -24.17
CA ASN A 404 -6.36 17.14 -25.15
C ASN A 404 -5.44 16.20 -25.94
N LYS A 405 -4.84 16.74 -27.01
CA LYS A 405 -3.94 15.98 -27.91
C LYS A 405 -2.63 15.53 -27.23
N SER A 406 -2.19 16.26 -26.21
CA SER A 406 -0.98 15.95 -25.44
C SER A 406 -1.22 14.90 -24.34
N PHE A 407 -2.47 14.47 -24.13
CA PHE A 407 -2.87 13.55 -23.07
C PHE A 407 -2.45 14.02 -21.66
N THR A 408 -2.48 15.33 -21.43
CA THR A 408 -2.02 16.02 -20.22
C THR A 408 -3.16 16.50 -19.32
#